data_AF-W9VEP2-F1
#
_entry.id   AF-W9VEP2-F1
#
_cell.length_a   1.000
_cell.length_b   1.000
_cell.length_c   1.000
_cell.angle_alpha   90.00
_cell.angle_beta   90.00
_cell.angle_gamma   90.00
#
_symmetry.space_group_name_H-M   'P 1'
#
loop_
_entity.id
_entity.type
_entity.pdbx_description
1 polymer ?
#
loop_
_entity_poly.entity_id
_entity_poly.type
_entity_poly.pdbx_seq_one_letter_code
_entity_poly.pdbx_strand_id
1 'polypeptide(L)' 'MTHHDDEPTFLDDEGPSNDLPAFISTTNARELYGLREGETVAEAIARHEKESSR' A
#
# COMPACT_ATOMS: atom_id res chain seq x y z
N MET A 1 20.42 35.87 12.96
CA MET A 1 19.59 34.86 12.26
C MET A 1 20.40 33.58 12.18
N THR A 2 20.23 32.69 13.16
CA THR A 2 20.82 31.34 13.11
C THR A 2 19.92 30.50 12.21
N HIS A 3 20.44 30.09 11.05
CA HIS A 3 19.78 29.12 10.17
C HIS A 3 19.50 27.84 10.97
N HIS A 4 18.23 27.44 11.02
CA HIS A 4 17.72 26.32 11.79
C HIS A 4 16.93 25.43 10.82
N ASP A 5 17.57 25.07 9.69
CA ASP A 5 16.88 24.47 8.53
C ASP A 5 17.55 23.17 8.03
N ASP A 6 18.38 22.50 8.83
CA ASP A 6 19.13 21.30 8.38
C ASP A 6 19.12 20.11 9.35
N GLU A 7 18.24 20.08 10.36
CA GLU A 7 17.97 18.83 11.09
C GLU A 7 16.71 18.15 10.53
N PRO A 8 16.79 16.87 10.13
CA PRO A 8 15.61 16.13 9.71
C PRO A 8 14.62 16.08 10.88
N THR A 9 13.50 16.78 10.73
CA THR A 9 12.39 16.72 11.68
C THR A 9 11.52 15.53 11.30
N PHE A 10 11.27 14.62 12.24
CA PHE A 10 10.23 13.62 12.06
C PHE A 10 8.91 14.35 11.86
N LEU A 11 8.24 14.11 10.74
CA LEU A 11 6.90 14.62 10.49
C LEU A 11 5.99 14.10 11.62
N ASP A 12 5.44 15.00 12.44
CA ASP A 12 4.44 14.61 13.45
C ASP A 12 3.31 13.85 12.75
N ASP A 13 2.91 12.74 13.37
CA ASP A 13 2.06 11.60 12.98
C ASP A 13 0.77 11.83 12.15
N GLU A 14 0.60 12.95 11.45
CA GLU A 14 -0.38 13.10 10.37
C GLU A 14 0.10 12.39 9.08
N GLY A 15 0.51 11.12 9.25
CA GLY A 15 0.55 10.16 8.16
C GLY A 15 -0.87 9.90 7.64
N PRO A 16 -1.05 9.31 6.45
CA PRO A 16 -2.37 9.17 5.82
C PRO A 16 -3.35 8.44 6.75
N SER A 17 -4.19 9.22 7.42
CA SER A 17 -4.95 8.75 8.58
C SER A 17 -6.30 8.13 8.23
N ASN A 18 -6.63 7.82 6.97
CA ASN A 18 -8.05 7.61 6.66
C ASN A 18 -8.41 6.68 5.49
N ASP A 19 -7.73 5.54 5.31
CA ASP A 19 -8.37 4.32 4.78
C ASP A 19 -7.48 3.07 4.96
N LEU A 20 -6.96 2.85 6.18
CA LEU A 20 -6.31 1.57 6.44
C LEU A 20 -7.40 0.49 6.51
N PRO A 21 -7.23 -0.66 5.83
CA PRO A 21 -8.23 -1.70 5.83
C PRO A 21 -8.47 -2.18 7.27
N ALA A 22 -9.74 -2.27 7.69
CA ALA A 22 -10.13 -2.73 9.02
C ALA A 22 -9.62 -4.16 9.34
N PHE A 23 -9.22 -4.92 8.32
CA PHE A 23 -8.56 -6.21 8.44
C PHE A 23 -7.21 -6.18 7.71
N ILE A 24 -6.13 -6.15 8.48
CA ILE A 24 -4.78 -6.31 7.93
C ILE A 24 -4.53 -7.81 7.80
N SER A 25 -4.62 -8.32 6.56
CA SER A 25 -4.28 -9.72 6.29
C SER A 25 -2.77 -9.91 6.19
N THR A 26 -2.25 -10.99 6.79
CA THR A 26 -0.86 -11.45 6.57
C THR A 26 -0.73 -12.32 5.32
N THR A 27 -1.86 -12.60 4.66
CA THR A 27 -1.92 -13.33 3.39
C THR A 27 -1.15 -12.58 2.30
N ASN A 28 -0.30 -13.30 1.56
CA ASN A 28 0.54 -12.68 0.54
C ASN A 28 -0.28 -12.32 -0.72
N ALA A 29 0.30 -11.51 -1.61
CA ALA A 29 -0.36 -11.12 -2.87
C ALA A 29 -0.74 -12.31 -3.78
N ARG A 30 -0.04 -13.46 -3.67
CA ARG A 30 -0.37 -14.70 -4.40
C ARG A 30 -1.71 -15.26 -3.99
N GLU A 31 -1.96 -15.32 -2.70
CA GLU A 31 -3.21 -15.83 -2.16
C GLU A 31 -4.34 -14.79 -2.28
N LEU A 32 -4.04 -13.49 -2.09
CA LEU A 32 -5.05 -12.43 -2.17
C LEU A 32 -5.56 -12.16 -3.59
N TYR A 33 -4.67 -12.09 -4.58
CA TYR A 33 -5.02 -11.69 -5.95
C TYR A 33 -4.80 -12.81 -6.98
N GLY A 34 -4.43 -14.01 -6.52
CA GLY A 34 -4.05 -15.09 -7.42
C GLY A 34 -2.82 -14.75 -8.25
N LEU A 35 -1.83 -14.06 -7.67
CA LEU A 35 -0.61 -13.63 -8.36
C LEU A 35 0.14 -14.85 -8.92
N ARG A 36 0.37 -14.84 -10.23
CA ARG A 36 1.06 -15.91 -10.96
C ARG A 36 2.57 -15.70 -10.98
N GLU A 37 3.32 -16.77 -11.24
CA GLU A 37 4.77 -16.66 -11.41
C GLU A 37 5.10 -15.81 -12.65
N GLY A 38 5.91 -14.75 -12.45
CA GLY A 38 6.25 -13.80 -13.52
C GLY A 38 5.26 -12.65 -13.72
N GLU A 39 4.14 -12.62 -12.98
CA GLU A 39 3.18 -11.51 -12.96
C GLU A 39 3.57 -10.50 -11.86
N THR A 40 3.33 -9.21 -12.06
CA THR A 40 3.53 -8.19 -11.00
C THR A 40 2.30 -8.07 -10.11
N VAL A 41 2.50 -7.63 -8.87
CA VAL A 41 1.41 -7.42 -7.90
C VAL A 41 0.33 -6.48 -8.47
N ALA A 42 0.74 -5.41 -9.15
CA ALA A 42 -0.18 -4.45 -9.75
C ALA A 42 -1.04 -5.07 -10.86
N GLU A 43 -0.46 -5.96 -11.68
CA GLU A 43 -1.20 -6.66 -12.74
C GLU A 43 -2.23 -7.64 -12.16
N ALA A 44 -1.85 -8.38 -11.11
CA ALA A 44 -2.77 -9.29 -10.44
C ALA A 44 -3.95 -8.55 -9.78
N ILE A 45 -3.70 -7.40 -9.15
CA ILE A 45 -4.76 -6.55 -8.57
C ILE A 45 -5.72 -6.08 -9.67
N ALA A 46 -5.18 -5.50 -10.75
CA ALA A 46 -5.99 -4.99 -11.86
C ALA A 46 -6.85 -6.08 -12.53
N ARG A 47 -6.36 -7.33 -12.56
CA ARG A 47 -7.14 -8.49 -13.02
C ARG A 47 -8.23 -8.87 -12.01
N HIS A 48 -7.88 -8.99 -10.74
CA HIS A 48 -8.81 -9.35 -9.68
C HIS A 48 -9.97 -8.34 -9.55
N GLU A 49 -9.70 -7.05 -9.68
CA GLU A 49 -10.73 -5.99 -9.66
C GLU A 49 -11.70 -6.09 -10.84
N LYS A 50 -11.20 -6.42 -12.04
CA LYS A 50 -12.04 -6.66 -13.22
C LYS A 50 -12.91 -7.90 -13.08
N GLU A 51 -12.38 -8.95 -12.44
CA GLU A 51 -13.13 -10.18 -12.14
C GLU A 51 -14.18 -9.96 -11.05
N SER A 52 -13.87 -9.15 -10.03
CA SER A 52 -14.76 -8.86 -8.90
C SER A 52 -15.87 -7.84 -9.22
N SER A 53 -15.71 -7.06 -10.29
CA SER A 53 -16.69 -6.04 -10.72
C SER A 53 -17.73 -6.58 -11.72
N ARG A 54 -17.82 -7.91 -11.88
CA ARG A 54 -18.76 -8.59 -12.78
C ARG A 54 -19.88 -9.26 -12.00
#